data_AF-A0A967GVR9-F1
#
_entry.id   AF-A0A967GVR9-F1
#
_cell.length_a   1.000
_cell.length_b   1.000
_cell.length_c   1.000
_cell.angle_alpha   90.00
_cell.angle_beta   90.00
_cell.angle_gamma   90.00
#
_symmetry.space_group_name_H-M   'P 1'
#
loop_
_entity.id
_entity.type
_entity.pdbx_description
1 polymer ?
#
loop_
_entity_poly.entity_id
_entity_poly.type
_entity_poly.pdbx_seq_one_letter_code
_entity_poly.pdbx_strand_id
1 'polypeptide(L)' 'MAVCWLFPGKTVQIDCPCLDCGEPIRVRMKDGVVESTQPEGLVGYVAVPFWKWFENIAYA' A
#
# COMPACT_ATOMS: atom_id res chain seq x y z
N MET A 1 3.18 2.69 -1.18
CA MET A 1 3.02 2.55 0.29
C MET A 1 4.34 2.87 0.98
N ALA A 2 4.52 4.11 1.44
CA ALA A 2 5.84 4.59 1.92
C ALA A 2 6.15 4.29 3.40
N VAL A 3 5.17 3.84 4.18
CA VAL A 3 5.31 3.70 5.65
C VAL A 3 6.39 2.69 6.08
N CYS A 4 6.66 1.64 5.30
CA CYS A 4 7.73 0.68 5.60
C CYS A 4 9.13 1.30 5.60
N TRP A 5 9.35 2.38 4.85
CA TRP A 5 10.66 3.06 4.78
C TRP A 5 11.02 3.80 6.08
N LEU A 6 10.03 4.09 6.93
CA LEU A 6 10.26 4.67 8.25
C LEU A 6 10.82 3.66 9.26
N PHE A 7 10.73 2.35 8.96
CA PHE A 7 11.12 1.26 9.86
C PHE A 7 11.99 0.20 9.15
N PRO A 8 13.24 0.55 8.76
CA PRO A 8 14.10 -0.35 8.00
C PRO A 8 14.30 -1.71 8.68
N GLY A 9 14.18 -2.80 7.90
CA GLY A 9 14.35 -4.17 8.38
C GLY A 9 13.22 -4.70 9.26
N LYS A 10 12.14 -3.93 9.47
CA LYS A 10 10.98 -4.32 10.27
C LYS A 10 9.79 -4.61 9.37
N THR A 11 9.02 -5.64 9.74
CA THR A 11 7.70 -5.86 9.16
C THR A 11 6.72 -4.86 9.74
N VAL A 12 6.05 -4.10 8.87
CA VAL A 12 4.97 -3.18 9.21
C VAL A 12 3.64 -3.84 8.85
N GLN A 13 2.71 -3.85 9.81
CA GLN A 13 1.32 -4.26 9.58
C GLN A 13 0.45 -3.02 9.42
N ILE A 14 -0.35 -3.01 8.37
CA ILE A 14 -1.33 -1.95 8.07
C ILE A 14 -2.71 -2.58 8.20
N ASP A 15 -3.51 -2.06 9.13
CA ASP A 15 -4.91 -2.43 9.33
C ASP A 15 -5.77 -1.22 8.95
N CYS A 16 -6.69 -1.39 8.00
CA CYS A 16 -7.60 -0.33 7.54
C CYS A 16 -8.90 -0.91 6.99
N PRO A 17 -9.96 -0.12 6.80
CA PRO A 17 -11.16 -0.58 6.09
C PRO A 17 -10.94 -0.55 4.57
N CYS A 18 -11.63 -1.43 3.85
CA CYS A 18 -11.76 -1.39 2.39
C CYS A 18 -12.44 -0.09 1.96
N LEU A 19 -11.88 0.57 0.95
CA LEU A 19 -12.41 1.84 0.45
C LEU A 19 -13.80 1.70 -0.21
N ASP A 20 -14.13 0.52 -0.73
CA ASP A 20 -15.40 0.25 -1.42
C ASP A 20 -16.50 -0.22 -0.46
N CYS A 21 -16.26 -1.32 0.26
CA CYS A 21 -17.27 -1.97 1.10
C CYS A 21 -17.12 -1.72 2.61
N GLY A 22 -16.02 -1.14 3.07
CA GLY A 22 -15.77 -0.87 4.49
C GLY A 22 -15.28 -2.07 5.33
N GLU A 23 -15.28 -3.29 4.78
CA GLU A 23 -14.78 -4.49 5.48
C GLU A 23 -13.29 -4.36 5.84
N PRO A 24 -12.84 -4.97 6.95
CA PRO A 24 -11.46 -4.84 7.40
C PRO A 24 -10.49 -5.50 6.43
N ILE A 25 -9.40 -4.81 6.12
CA ILE A 25 -8.28 -5.31 5.34
C ILE A 25 -6.97 -5.18 6.12
N ARG A 26 -6.06 -6.13 5.88
CA ARG A 26 -4.75 -6.19 6.50
C ARG A 26 -3.68 -6.44 5.45
N VAL A 27 -2.60 -5.67 5.53
CA VAL A 27 -1.41 -5.84 4.69
C VAL A 27 -0.18 -5.93 5.58
N ARG A 28 0.68 -6.92 5.33
CA ARG A 28 2.03 -6.99 5.93
C ARG A 28 3.06 -6.69 4.88
N MET A 29 4.01 -5.84 5.24
CA MET A 29 5.09 -5.44 4.34
C MET A 29 6.40 -5.26 5.07
N LYS A 30 7.49 -5.43 4.32
CA LYS A 30 8.84 -5.23 4.81
C LYS A 30 9.70 -4.70 3.68
N ASP A 31 10.41 -3.59 3.94
CA ASP A 31 11.38 -3.01 3.01
C ASP A 31 10.86 -2.86 1.57
N GLY A 32 9.62 -2.36 1.41
CA GLY A 32 8.97 -2.14 0.11
C GLY A 32 8.28 -3.37 -0.49
N VAL A 33 8.41 -4.55 0.11
CA VAL A 33 7.80 -5.80 -0.37
C VAL A 33 6.55 -6.12 0.43
N VAL A 34 5.47 -6.53 -0.24
CA VAL A 34 4.26 -7.05 0.41
C VAL A 34 4.48 -8.53 0.72
N GLU A 35 4.48 -8.89 2.01
CA GLU A 35 4.66 -10.27 2.47
C GLU A 35 3.33 -11.03 2.52
N SER A 36 2.23 -10.36 2.90
CA SER A 36 0.89 -10.95 2.90
C SER A 36 -0.25 -9.92 2.84
N THR A 37 -1.41 -10.38 2.37
CA THR A 37 -2.66 -9.60 2.30
C THR A 37 -3.83 -10.43 2.81
N GLN A 38 -4.77 -9.78 3.49
CA GLN A 38 -6.06 -10.37 3.90
C GLN A 38 -7.16 -9.32 3.71
N PRO A 39 -8.21 -9.58 2.90
CA PRO A 39 -8.36 -10.72 1.98
C PRO A 39 -7.24 -10.78 0.92
N GLU A 40 -7.11 -11.90 0.22
CA GLU A 40 -6.19 -12.00 -0.92
C GLU A 40 -6.70 -11.15 -2.10
N GLY A 41 -5.79 -10.67 -2.95
CA GLY A 41 -6.14 -9.91 -4.16
C GLY A 41 -6.48 -8.43 -3.93
N LEU A 42 -5.99 -7.83 -2.85
CA LEU A 42 -6.18 -6.40 -2.60
C LEU A 42 -5.60 -5.52 -3.72
N VAL A 43 -6.31 -4.45 -4.05
CA VAL A 43 -5.89 -3.46 -5.04
C VAL A 43 -5.62 -2.13 -4.35
N GLY A 44 -4.46 -1.54 -4.61
CA GLY A 44 -4.14 -0.18 -4.20
C GLY A 44 -4.65 0.83 -5.23
N TYR A 45 -5.37 1.85 -4.77
CA TYR A 45 -5.84 2.96 -5.61
C TYR A 45 -5.07 4.24 -5.29
N VAL A 46 -4.62 4.94 -6.33
CA VAL A 46 -4.02 6.28 -6.23
C VAL A 46 -4.66 7.21 -7.25
N ALA A 47 -5.13 8.37 -6.80
CA ALA A 47 -5.68 9.41 -7.65
C ALA A 47 -4.60 10.45 -7.97
N VAL A 48 -3.74 10.16 -8.94
CA VAL A 48 -2.72 11.10 -9.42
C VAL A 48 -3.17 11.68 -10.77
N PRO A 49 -3.27 13.01 -10.93
CA PRO A 49 -3.57 13.62 -12.22
C PRO A 49 -2.58 13.15 -13.28
N PHE A 50 -3.05 12.84 -14.50
CA PHE A 50 -2.22 12.25 -15.56
C PHE A 50 -0.91 13.01 -15.80
N TRP A 51 -0.94 14.35 -15.81
CA TRP A 51 0.25 15.17 -16.01
C TRP A 51 1.29 15.07 -14.89
N LYS A 52 0.90 14.61 -13.68
CA LYS A 52 1.79 14.41 -12.53
C LYS A 52 2.39 13.01 -12.42
N TRP A 53 1.96 12.06 -13.26
CA TRP A 53 2.56 10.73 -13.30
C TRP A 53 4.05 10.79 -13.67
N PHE A 54 4.42 11.70 -14.56
CA PHE A 54 5.81 11.91 -14.97
C PHE A 54 6.70 12.52 -13.86
N GLU A 55 6.10 13.14 -12.84
CA GLU A 55 6.85 13.78 -11.74
C GLU A 55 7.23 12.78 -10.62
N ASN A 56 6.59 11.61 -10.55
CA ASN A 56 6.88 10.60 -9.51
C ASN A 56 6.66 9.16 -10.03
N ILE A 57 7.72 8.58 -10.63
CA ILE A 57 7.74 7.19 -11.11
C ILE A 57 7.45 6.17 -10.00
N ALA A 58 7.68 6.49 -8.73
CA ALA A 58 7.41 5.56 -7.62
C ALA A 58 5.91 5.26 -7.40
N TYR A 59 5.01 6.04 -8.01
CA TYR A 59 3.57 5.77 -8.07
C TYR A 59 3.13 5.22 -9.44
N ALA A 60 4.06 5.04 -10.37
CA ALA A 60 3.81 4.52 -11.70
C ALA A 60 3.98 3.02 -11.84
#